data_AF-A0A2J8LIV2-F1
#
_entry.id   AF-A0A2J8LIV2-F1
#
_cell.length_a   1.000
_cell.length_b   1.000
_cell.length_c   1.000
_cell.angle_alpha   90.00
_cell.angle_beta   90.00
_cell.angle_gamma   90.00
#
_symmetry.space_group_name_H-M   'P 1'
#
loop_
_entity.id
_entity.type
_entity.pdbx_description
1 polymer ?
#
loop_
_entity_poly.entity_id
_entity_poly.type
_entity_poly.pdbx_seq_one_letter_code
_entity_poly.pdbx_strand_id
1 'polypeptide(L)'
;MHQECEAIVQSIIHIRTRWELSQPDSIPQHTKIRPKDVPGTLLNIALLNLGSSDPSLRSAAYNLLCALTCTFNLKIEGQLLETSGLCIPANNTLFIVSISKTLAANEPHLTLEFLEECISGFSKSSIELKHLCLEYMTPWLSNLVRFCKHNDDAKRQRVTAILDKLITMTINEKQMYPSIQAKIWGSLGQITDLLDVVLDSFIKTSATGGLGSIKAEVMADTAVALASGNVKLVSSK
;
A
#
# COMPACT_ATOMS: atom_id res chain seq x y z
N MET A 1 -5.48 -59.87 7.96
CA MET A 1 -4.34 -59.11 7.40
C MET A 1 -4.71 -58.10 6.33
N HIS A 2 -5.21 -58.46 5.13
CA HIS A 2 -5.45 -57.46 4.07
C HIS A 2 -6.61 -56.50 4.39
N GLN A 3 -7.69 -57.04 4.95
CA GLN A 3 -8.89 -56.29 5.34
C GLN A 3 -8.66 -55.31 6.51
N GLU A 4 -7.71 -55.63 7.40
CA GLU A 4 -7.32 -54.76 8.52
C GLU A 4 -6.45 -53.58 8.04
N CYS A 5 -5.60 -53.80 7.03
CA CYS A 5 -4.84 -52.72 6.41
C CYS A 5 -5.76 -51.70 5.72
N GLU A 6 -6.79 -52.16 4.99
CA GLU A 6 -7.77 -51.26 4.37
C GLU A 6 -8.55 -50.46 5.42
N ALA A 7 -8.96 -51.09 6.51
CA ALA A 7 -9.66 -50.39 7.60
C ALA A 7 -8.79 -49.31 8.25
N ILE A 8 -7.49 -49.56 8.43
CA ILE A 8 -6.54 -48.57 8.97
C ILE A 8 -6.37 -47.40 7.98
N VAL A 9 -6.20 -47.68 6.69
CA VAL A 9 -6.07 -46.63 5.65
C VAL A 9 -7.32 -45.75 5.60
N GLN A 10 -8.51 -46.35 5.62
CA GLN A 10 -9.76 -45.60 5.65
C GLN A 10 -9.90 -44.73 6.91
N SER A 11 -9.46 -45.24 8.05
CA SER A 11 -9.48 -44.49 9.32
C SER A 11 -8.53 -43.28 9.28
N ILE A 12 -7.34 -43.43 8.69
CA ILE A 12 -6.38 -42.33 8.52
C ILE A 12 -6.95 -41.26 7.57
N ILE A 13 -7.54 -41.68 6.45
CA ILE A 13 -8.17 -40.76 5.50
C ILE A 13 -9.31 -39.99 6.19
N HIS A 14 -10.16 -40.69 6.93
CA HIS A 14 -11.30 -40.08 7.63
C HIS A 14 -10.85 -39.03 8.66
N ILE A 15 -9.82 -39.35 9.46
CA ILE A 15 -9.25 -38.40 10.44
C ILE A 15 -8.65 -37.18 9.76
N ARG A 16 -7.92 -37.38 8.64
CA ARG A 16 -7.33 -36.29 7.86
C ARG A 16 -8.40 -35.35 7.30
N THR A 17 -9.42 -35.90 6.63
CA THR A 17 -10.52 -35.10 6.06
C THR A 17 -11.25 -34.32 7.15
N ARG A 18 -11.50 -34.94 8.30
CA ARG A 18 -12.13 -34.26 9.44
C ARG A 18 -11.24 -33.16 10.02
N TRP A 19 -9.94 -33.36 10.07
CA TRP A 19 -8.99 -32.34 10.53
C TRP A 19 -8.94 -31.16 9.55
N GLU A 20 -8.87 -31.40 8.24
CA GLU A 20 -8.90 -30.37 7.19
C GLU A 20 -10.20 -29.54 7.26
N LEU A 21 -11.35 -30.19 7.46
CA LEU A 21 -12.66 -29.51 7.64
C LEU A 21 -12.81 -28.80 8.98
N SER A 22 -12.04 -29.20 9.99
CA SER A 22 -12.06 -28.57 11.33
C SER A 22 -11.13 -27.36 11.44
N GLN A 23 -10.29 -27.12 10.43
CA GLN A 23 -9.53 -25.89 10.38
C GLN A 23 -10.52 -24.73 10.18
N PRO A 24 -10.41 -23.65 10.97
CA PRO A 24 -11.18 -22.43 10.71
C PRO A 24 -10.91 -21.99 9.27
N ASP A 25 -11.96 -21.67 8.51
CA ASP A 25 -11.83 -21.05 7.19
C ASP A 25 -10.99 -19.78 7.33
N SER A 26 -9.69 -19.90 7.08
CA SER A 26 -8.68 -18.85 7.23
C SER A 26 -8.79 -18.07 8.56
N ILE A 27 -7.94 -18.40 9.54
CA ILE A 27 -7.59 -17.39 10.55
C ILE A 27 -7.15 -16.15 9.75
N PRO A 28 -7.81 -14.98 9.86
CA PRO A 28 -7.32 -13.80 9.19
C PRO A 28 -5.88 -13.62 9.67
N GLN A 29 -4.92 -13.83 8.76
CA GLN A 29 -3.52 -13.59 9.04
C GLN A 29 -3.40 -12.07 9.23
N HIS A 30 -3.71 -11.60 10.43
CA HIS A 30 -3.27 -10.30 10.86
C HIS A 30 -1.76 -10.40 10.89
N THR A 31 -1.11 -9.81 9.89
CA THR A 31 0.33 -9.64 9.85
C THR A 31 0.72 -9.05 11.20
N LYS A 32 1.50 -9.79 12.01
CA LYS A 32 1.91 -9.31 13.33
C LYS A 32 2.63 -7.98 13.16
N ILE A 33 2.03 -6.89 13.62
CA ILE A 33 2.64 -5.56 13.61
C ILE A 33 3.89 -5.64 14.49
N ARG A 34 5.07 -5.39 13.91
CA ARG A 34 6.30 -5.32 14.70
C ARG A 34 6.45 -3.91 15.26
N PRO A 35 7.14 -3.70 16.39
CA PRO A 35 7.31 -2.38 17.00
C PRO A 35 7.81 -1.30 16.03
N LYS A 36 8.69 -1.68 15.10
CA LYS A 36 9.22 -0.77 14.06
C LYS A 36 8.19 -0.34 13.01
N ASP A 37 7.15 -1.15 12.78
CA ASP A 37 6.14 -0.90 11.76
C ASP A 37 5.00 -0.01 12.31
N VAL A 38 4.87 0.08 13.64
CA VAL A 38 3.80 0.80 14.35
C VAL A 38 3.61 2.25 13.88
N PRO A 39 4.65 3.09 13.73
CA PRO A 39 4.44 4.50 13.39
C PRO A 39 3.82 4.68 12.00
N GLY A 40 4.28 3.92 11.00
CA GLY A 40 3.74 3.95 9.64
C GLY A 40 2.29 3.47 9.57
N THR A 41 1.99 2.36 10.25
CA THR A 41 0.61 1.83 10.34
C THR A 41 -0.34 2.83 10.99
N LEU A 42 0.03 3.38 12.14
CA LEU A 42 -0.83 4.33 12.85
C LEU A 42 -0.99 5.65 12.07
N LEU A 43 0.05 6.10 11.35
CA LEU A 43 -0.03 7.28 10.50
C LEU A 43 -1.05 7.09 9.37
N ASN A 44 -1.05 5.94 8.69
CA ASN A 44 -2.04 5.62 7.66
C ASN A 44 -3.46 5.60 8.25
N ILE A 45 -3.64 4.98 9.42
CA ILE A 45 -4.93 4.95 10.13
C ILE A 45 -5.41 6.37 10.44
N ALA A 46 -4.53 7.25 10.92
CA ALA A 46 -4.90 8.63 11.21
C ALA A 46 -5.29 9.41 9.95
N LEU A 47 -4.47 9.36 8.90
CA LEU A 47 -4.71 10.13 7.67
C LEU A 47 -5.95 9.65 6.90
N LEU A 48 -6.21 8.34 6.85
CA LEU A 48 -7.40 7.80 6.20
C LEU A 48 -8.68 8.19 6.96
N ASN A 49 -8.69 8.03 8.29
CA ASN A 49 -9.89 8.29 9.11
C ASN A 49 -10.19 9.78 9.28
N LEU A 50 -9.21 10.67 9.10
CA LEU A 50 -9.45 12.10 8.94
C LEU A 50 -10.38 12.40 7.75
N GLY A 51 -10.37 11.57 6.71
CA GLY A 51 -11.28 11.69 5.56
C GLY A 51 -12.70 11.17 5.78
N SER A 52 -13.01 10.62 6.96
CA SER A 52 -14.33 10.02 7.23
C SER A 52 -15.46 11.05 7.16
N SER A 53 -16.65 10.63 6.75
CA SER A 53 -17.87 11.44 6.86
C SER A 53 -18.34 11.63 8.31
N ASP A 54 -18.01 10.68 9.21
CA ASP A 54 -18.32 10.76 10.64
C ASP A 54 -17.41 11.77 11.37
N PRO A 55 -17.96 12.88 11.90
CA PRO A 55 -17.19 13.88 12.64
C PRO A 55 -16.46 13.31 13.86
N SER A 56 -17.04 12.32 14.54
CA SER A 56 -16.44 11.72 15.74
C SER A 56 -15.17 10.97 15.39
N LEU A 57 -15.23 10.17 14.32
CA LEU A 57 -14.07 9.45 13.79
C LEU A 57 -12.97 10.41 13.31
N ARG A 58 -13.33 11.53 12.66
CA ARG A 58 -12.34 12.54 12.26
C ARG A 58 -11.62 13.16 13.46
N SER A 59 -12.36 13.54 14.51
CA SER A 59 -11.75 14.10 15.72
C SER A 59 -10.85 13.08 16.43
N ALA A 60 -11.26 11.81 16.50
CA ALA A 60 -10.42 10.74 17.06
C ALA A 60 -9.14 10.52 16.23
N ALA A 61 -9.24 10.54 14.90
CA ALA A 61 -8.11 10.40 13.98
C ALA A 61 -7.14 11.59 14.07
N TYR A 62 -7.64 12.80 14.25
CA TYR A 62 -6.82 13.99 14.50
C TYR A 62 -6.05 13.89 15.82
N ASN A 63 -6.71 13.47 16.90
CA ASN A 63 -6.04 13.28 18.19
C ASN A 63 -4.99 12.17 18.11
N LEU A 64 -5.27 11.09 17.36
CA LEU A 64 -4.27 10.06 17.06
C LEU A 64 -3.05 10.66 16.33
N LEU A 65 -3.27 11.51 15.32
CA LEU A 65 -2.16 12.19 14.63
C LEU A 65 -1.34 13.08 15.58
N CYS A 66 -1.99 13.81 16.49
CA CYS A 66 -1.31 14.60 17.52
C CYS A 66 -0.47 13.71 18.44
N ALA A 67 -1.06 12.63 18.94
CA ALA A 67 -0.37 11.68 19.81
C ALA A 67 0.83 11.01 19.10
N LEU A 68 0.69 10.64 17.83
CA LEU A 68 1.78 10.06 17.03
C LEU A 68 2.94 11.03 16.83
N THR A 69 2.63 12.26 16.43
CA THR A 69 3.64 13.29 16.19
C THR A 69 4.39 13.62 17.47
N CYS A 70 3.71 13.68 18.61
CA CYS A 70 4.35 13.88 19.92
C CYS A 70 5.17 12.65 20.36
N THR A 71 4.61 11.44 20.28
CA THR A 71 5.23 10.21 20.81
C THR A 71 6.48 9.81 20.04
N PHE A 72 6.45 9.94 18.71
CA PHE A 72 7.56 9.57 17.83
C PHE A 72 8.41 10.78 17.40
N ASN A 73 8.10 11.98 17.92
CA ASN A 73 8.77 13.24 17.57
C ASN A 73 8.83 13.49 16.05
N LEU A 74 7.71 13.23 15.37
CA LEU A 74 7.61 13.40 13.92
C LEU A 74 7.58 14.89 13.57
N LYS A 75 8.45 15.30 12.64
CA LYS A 75 8.60 16.70 12.30
C LYS A 75 7.51 17.16 11.33
N ILE A 76 6.60 17.97 11.84
CA ILE A 76 5.57 18.68 11.06
C ILE A 76 5.78 20.19 11.17
N GLU A 77 5.37 20.92 10.13
CA GLU A 77 5.38 22.38 10.16
C GLU A 77 4.14 22.89 10.89
N GLY A 78 4.35 23.73 11.92
CA GLY A 78 3.29 24.18 12.82
C GLY A 78 3.03 23.20 13.97
N GLN A 79 2.41 23.68 15.05
CA GLN A 79 1.98 22.83 16.15
C GLN A 79 0.58 22.30 15.87
N LEU A 80 0.41 20.97 15.86
CA LEU A 80 -0.92 20.38 16.03
C LEU A 80 -1.31 20.57 17.49
N LEU A 81 -2.46 21.20 17.70
CA LEU A 81 -3.00 21.40 19.03
C LEU A 81 -4.04 20.31 19.31
N GLU A 82 -3.73 19.44 20.27
CA GLU A 82 -4.72 18.51 20.82
C GLU A 82 -5.65 19.29 21.74
N THR A 83 -6.96 19.26 21.49
CA THR A 83 -7.95 19.93 22.35
C THR A 83 -9.28 19.21 22.31
N SER A 84 -9.84 18.91 23.48
CA SER A 84 -11.22 18.45 23.64
C SER A 84 -12.19 19.53 23.17
N GLY A 85 -12.88 19.28 22.06
CA GLY A 85 -13.84 20.23 21.46
C GLY A 85 -13.46 20.74 20.06
N LEU A 86 -12.33 20.29 19.50
CA LEU A 86 -12.00 20.61 18.11
C LEU A 86 -12.95 19.88 17.14
N CYS A 87 -13.65 20.64 16.31
CA CYS A 87 -14.43 20.12 15.20
C CYS A 87 -13.53 20.04 13.96
N ILE A 88 -13.33 18.83 13.42
CA ILE A 88 -12.60 18.63 12.18
C ILE A 88 -13.58 18.73 11.01
N PRO A 89 -13.44 19.72 10.11
CA PRO A 89 -14.30 19.87 8.94
C PRO A 89 -14.20 18.66 8.00
N ALA A 90 -15.28 18.37 7.26
CA ALA A 90 -15.27 17.29 6.26
C ALA A 90 -14.41 17.64 5.03
N ASN A 91 -14.30 18.93 4.65
CA ASN A 91 -13.43 19.38 3.57
C ASN A 91 -11.99 19.61 4.06
N ASN A 92 -11.30 18.53 4.41
CA ASN A 92 -9.97 18.58 5.02
C ASN A 92 -8.89 17.88 4.16
N THR A 93 -9.20 17.48 2.92
CA THR A 93 -8.26 16.81 2.03
C THR A 93 -6.95 17.57 1.85
N LEU A 94 -7.01 18.89 1.65
CA LEU A 94 -5.80 19.72 1.50
C LEU A 94 -4.92 19.70 2.76
N PHE A 95 -5.53 19.68 3.94
CA PHE A 95 -4.82 19.57 5.20
C PHE A 95 -4.12 18.20 5.32
N ILE A 96 -4.86 17.11 5.08
CA ILE A 96 -4.32 15.73 5.14
C ILE A 96 -3.13 15.58 4.18
N VAL A 97 -3.28 16.05 2.94
CA VAL A 97 -2.22 15.97 1.92
C VAL A 97 -1.02 16.84 2.29
N SER A 98 -1.23 18.03 2.87
CA SER A 98 -0.14 18.91 3.34
C SER A 98 0.69 18.24 4.45
N ILE A 99 0.02 17.64 5.44
CA ILE A 99 0.69 16.88 6.50
C ILE A 99 1.48 15.71 5.91
N SER A 100 0.86 14.94 5.01
CA SER A 100 1.54 13.79 4.40
C SER A 100 2.77 14.19 3.59
N LYS A 101 2.71 15.30 2.82
CA LYS A 101 3.87 15.84 2.09
C LYS A 101 5.01 16.23 3.04
N THR A 102 4.68 16.90 4.13
CA THR A 102 5.66 17.33 5.13
C THR A 102 6.34 16.13 5.78
N LEU A 103 5.55 15.13 6.19
CA LEU A 103 6.05 13.90 6.79
C LEU A 103 6.87 13.06 5.81
N ALA A 104 6.46 12.96 4.54
CA ALA A 104 7.24 12.25 3.52
C ALA A 104 8.63 12.88 3.33
N ALA A 105 8.72 14.21 3.40
CA ALA A 105 9.99 14.92 3.28
C ALA A 105 10.89 14.73 4.53
N ASN A 106 10.30 14.85 5.72
CA ASN A 106 11.04 14.87 6.98
C ASN A 106 11.33 13.48 7.56
N GLU A 107 10.43 12.52 7.34
CA GLU A 107 10.45 11.17 7.93
C GLU A 107 10.51 10.06 6.87
N PRO A 108 11.46 10.11 5.91
CA PRO A 108 11.52 9.17 4.78
C PRO A 108 11.73 7.71 5.21
N HIS A 109 12.20 7.48 6.44
CA HIS A 109 12.42 6.15 6.99
C HIS A 109 11.12 5.35 7.16
N LEU A 110 9.97 6.02 7.30
CA LEU A 110 8.65 5.40 7.45
C LEU A 110 8.03 4.92 6.13
N THR A 111 8.62 5.29 5.00
CA THR A 111 8.04 5.11 3.65
C THR A 111 7.53 3.70 3.39
N LEU A 112 8.36 2.69 3.66
CA LEU A 112 8.01 1.31 3.28
C LEU A 112 6.81 0.79 4.07
N GLU A 113 6.78 1.04 5.39
CA GLU A 113 5.66 0.61 6.23
C GLU A 113 4.39 1.42 5.95
N PHE A 114 4.53 2.73 5.74
CA PHE A 114 3.40 3.59 5.39
C PHE A 114 2.73 3.14 4.08
N LEU A 115 3.50 2.98 3.00
CA LEU A 115 2.98 2.53 1.71
C LEU A 115 2.35 1.13 1.81
N GLU A 116 2.97 0.20 2.53
CA GLU A 116 2.45 -1.14 2.73
C GLU A 116 1.04 -1.13 3.34
N GLU A 117 0.82 -0.26 4.32
CA GLU A 117 -0.47 -0.11 5.02
C GLU A 117 -1.50 0.64 4.18
N CYS A 118 -1.10 1.67 3.42
CA CYS A 118 -1.98 2.34 2.47
C CYS A 118 -2.54 1.34 1.45
N ILE A 119 -1.67 0.50 0.86
CA ILE A 119 -2.06 -0.48 -0.17
C ILE A 119 -2.93 -1.59 0.43
N SER A 120 -2.59 -2.08 1.62
CA SER A 120 -3.36 -3.13 2.31
C SER A 120 -4.76 -2.65 2.71
N GLY A 121 -4.90 -1.40 3.16
CA GLY A 121 -6.18 -0.79 3.52
C GLY A 121 -7.02 -0.33 2.31
N PHE A 122 -6.40 -0.20 1.13
CA PHE A 122 -7.03 0.40 -0.05
C PHE A 122 -8.32 -0.32 -0.45
N SER A 123 -8.27 -1.64 -0.62
CA SER A 123 -9.41 -2.43 -1.12
C SER A 123 -10.62 -2.47 -0.20
N LYS A 124 -10.41 -2.21 1.09
CA LYS A 124 -11.46 -2.18 2.12
C LYS A 124 -12.09 -0.80 2.31
N SER A 125 -11.55 0.22 1.65
CA SER A 125 -11.98 1.61 1.79
C SER A 125 -13.12 1.95 0.82
N SER A 126 -13.93 2.96 1.15
CA SER A 126 -14.90 3.54 0.20
C SER A 126 -14.19 4.21 -0.97
N ILE A 127 -14.91 4.51 -2.05
CA ILE A 127 -14.33 5.16 -3.24
C ILE A 127 -13.74 6.53 -2.91
N GLU A 128 -14.42 7.31 -2.08
CA GLU A 128 -13.97 8.63 -1.64
C GLU A 128 -12.65 8.52 -0.85
N LEU A 129 -12.58 7.56 0.08
CA LEU A 129 -11.39 7.30 0.87
C LEU A 129 -10.25 6.70 0.03
N LYS A 130 -10.55 5.92 -1.03
CA LYS A 130 -9.56 5.45 -1.99
C LYS A 130 -8.92 6.62 -2.74
N HIS A 131 -9.71 7.59 -3.22
CA HIS A 131 -9.16 8.82 -3.82
C HIS A 131 -8.27 9.58 -2.85
N LEU A 132 -8.73 9.79 -1.60
CA LEU A 132 -7.92 10.42 -0.56
C LEU A 132 -6.61 9.66 -0.30
N CYS A 133 -6.67 8.33 -0.23
CA CYS A 133 -5.51 7.47 -0.05
C CYS A 133 -4.48 7.67 -1.16
N LEU A 134 -4.89 7.72 -2.43
CA LEU A 134 -3.97 8.03 -3.54
C LEU A 134 -3.32 9.41 -3.35
N GLU A 135 -4.07 10.43 -2.95
CA GLU A 135 -3.54 11.79 -2.75
C GLU A 135 -2.47 11.86 -1.66
N TYR A 136 -2.71 11.26 -0.48
CA TYR A 136 -1.73 11.32 0.61
C TYR A 136 -0.62 10.26 0.47
N MET A 137 -0.81 9.18 -0.28
CA MET A 137 0.21 8.16 -0.53
C MET A 137 1.26 8.63 -1.53
N THR A 138 0.84 9.41 -2.55
CA THR A 138 1.70 9.85 -3.66
C THR A 138 3.03 10.50 -3.24
N PRO A 139 3.09 11.43 -2.25
CA PRO A 139 4.34 12.07 -1.84
C PRO A 139 5.45 11.10 -1.42
N TRP A 140 5.07 9.94 -0.88
CA TRP A 140 5.98 8.93 -0.34
C TRP A 140 6.65 8.09 -1.43
N LEU A 141 6.07 8.01 -2.63
CA LEU A 141 6.61 7.20 -3.73
C LEU A 141 8.03 7.64 -4.12
N SER A 142 8.30 8.94 -4.08
CA SER A 142 9.62 9.52 -4.37
C SER A 142 10.72 9.01 -3.43
N ASN A 143 10.37 8.57 -2.22
CA ASN A 143 11.36 8.06 -1.27
C ASN A 143 11.81 6.63 -1.57
N LEU A 144 11.10 5.87 -2.42
CA LEU A 144 11.46 4.49 -2.76
C LEU A 144 12.89 4.38 -3.31
N VAL A 145 13.36 5.38 -4.07
CA VAL A 145 14.74 5.44 -4.60
C VAL A 145 15.79 5.34 -3.50
N ARG A 146 15.50 5.86 -2.29
CA ARG A 146 16.43 5.86 -1.16
C ARG A 146 16.72 4.44 -0.66
N PHE A 147 15.82 3.49 -0.93
CA PHE A 147 15.89 2.10 -0.52
C PHE A 147 16.50 1.19 -1.61
N CYS A 148 16.80 1.73 -2.80
CA CYS A 148 17.40 1.01 -3.93
C CYS A 148 18.93 1.20 -4.04
N LYS A 149 19.61 1.77 -3.03
CA LYS A 149 21.07 2.01 -3.07
C LYS A 149 21.85 0.69 -3.15
N HIS A 150 22.97 0.71 -3.89
CA HIS A 150 23.71 -0.45 -4.42
C HIS A 150 24.22 -1.54 -3.44
N ASN A 151 23.99 -1.45 -2.12
CA ASN A 151 24.55 -2.40 -1.14
C ASN A 151 23.52 -3.01 -0.17
N ASP A 152 22.21 -2.81 -0.37
CA ASP A 152 21.18 -3.33 0.54
C ASP A 152 20.10 -4.12 -0.22
N ASP A 153 20.44 -5.38 -0.54
CA ASP A 153 19.54 -6.30 -1.26
C ASP A 153 18.23 -6.54 -0.51
N ALA A 154 18.25 -6.52 0.82
CA ALA A 154 17.06 -6.68 1.64
C ALA A 154 16.08 -5.50 1.49
N LYS A 155 16.58 -4.26 1.48
CA LYS A 155 15.75 -3.08 1.19
C LYS A 155 15.25 -3.07 -0.25
N ARG A 156 16.08 -3.45 -1.23
CA ARG A 156 15.64 -3.56 -2.63
C ARG A 156 14.50 -4.55 -2.77
N GLN A 157 14.59 -5.70 -2.10
CA GLN A 157 13.53 -6.70 -2.09
C GLN A 157 12.23 -6.17 -1.47
N ARG A 158 12.31 -5.33 -0.42
CA ARG A 158 11.13 -4.65 0.13
C ARG A 158 10.51 -3.67 -0.87
N VAL A 159 11.32 -2.92 -1.63
CA VAL A 159 10.80 -2.04 -2.69
C VAL A 159 10.09 -2.86 -3.76
N THR A 160 10.67 -3.95 -4.25
CA THR A 160 10.02 -4.86 -5.20
C THR A 160 8.70 -5.41 -4.63
N ALA A 161 8.65 -5.76 -3.35
CA ALA A 161 7.40 -6.20 -2.72
C ALA A 161 6.31 -5.11 -2.68
N ILE A 162 6.69 -3.85 -2.48
CA ILE A 162 5.74 -2.72 -2.59
C ILE A 162 5.25 -2.57 -4.04
N LEU A 163 6.14 -2.66 -5.03
CA LEU A 163 5.77 -2.60 -6.44
C LEU A 163 4.83 -3.73 -6.85
N ASP A 164 5.11 -4.97 -6.43
CA ASP A 164 4.23 -6.12 -6.66
C ASP A 164 2.83 -5.91 -6.06
N LYS A 165 2.75 -5.27 -4.88
CA LYS A 165 1.48 -4.91 -4.24
C LYS A 165 0.75 -3.80 -5.01
N LEU A 166 1.44 -2.77 -5.49
CA LEU A 166 0.87 -1.71 -6.33
C LEU A 166 0.34 -2.27 -7.66
N ILE A 167 1.08 -3.20 -8.28
CA ILE A 167 0.65 -3.92 -9.49
C ILE A 167 -0.62 -4.72 -9.21
N THR A 168 -0.63 -5.48 -8.12
CA THR A 168 -1.80 -6.27 -7.72
C THR A 168 -3.01 -5.37 -7.45
N MET A 169 -2.81 -4.25 -6.74
CA MET A 169 -3.84 -3.24 -6.52
C MET A 169 -4.37 -2.68 -7.85
N THR A 170 -3.49 -2.37 -8.80
CA THR A 170 -3.86 -1.87 -10.13
C THR A 170 -4.72 -2.85 -10.91
N ILE A 171 -4.39 -4.14 -10.89
CA ILE A 171 -5.14 -5.19 -11.57
C ILE A 171 -6.53 -5.39 -10.94
N ASN A 172 -6.61 -5.33 -9.61
CA ASN A 172 -7.83 -5.66 -8.87
C ASN A 172 -8.82 -4.48 -8.79
N GLU A 173 -8.32 -3.25 -8.68
CA GLU A 173 -9.12 -2.05 -8.41
C GLU A 173 -9.65 -1.38 -9.70
N LYS A 174 -10.49 -2.12 -10.43
CA LYS A 174 -11.01 -1.70 -11.75
C LYS A 174 -11.66 -0.31 -11.76
N GLN A 175 -12.42 0.04 -10.71
CA GLN A 175 -13.09 1.34 -10.63
C GLN A 175 -12.12 2.50 -10.39
N MET A 176 -11.02 2.24 -9.68
CA MET A 176 -10.00 3.25 -9.38
C MET A 176 -8.90 3.29 -10.43
N TYR A 177 -8.95 2.43 -11.44
CA TYR A 177 -7.87 2.23 -12.41
C TYR A 177 -7.31 3.54 -12.99
N PRO A 178 -8.14 4.48 -13.54
CA PRO A 178 -7.61 5.74 -14.07
C PRO A 178 -6.90 6.61 -13.01
N SER A 179 -7.38 6.57 -11.77
CA SER A 179 -6.79 7.33 -10.67
C SER A 179 -5.47 6.73 -10.21
N ILE A 180 -5.37 5.39 -10.18
CA ILE A 180 -4.12 4.68 -9.88
C ILE A 180 -3.09 4.97 -10.96
N GLN A 181 -3.48 4.92 -12.24
CA GLN A 181 -2.60 5.29 -13.37
C GLN A 181 -2.04 6.70 -13.19
N ALA A 182 -2.90 7.70 -12.98
CA ALA A 182 -2.49 9.09 -12.88
C ALA A 182 -1.65 9.38 -11.62
N LYS A 183 -2.06 8.89 -10.45
CA LYS A 183 -1.44 9.26 -9.17
C LYS A 183 -0.23 8.42 -8.82
N ILE A 184 -0.25 7.13 -9.13
CA ILE A 184 0.82 6.21 -8.75
C ILE A 184 1.81 6.06 -9.90
N TRP A 185 1.36 5.52 -11.03
CA TRP A 185 2.26 5.19 -12.12
C TRP A 185 2.79 6.43 -12.85
N GLY A 186 1.95 7.46 -13.01
CA GLY A 186 2.40 8.77 -13.50
C GLY A 186 3.45 9.41 -12.60
N SER A 187 3.32 9.28 -11.28
CA SER A 187 4.32 9.80 -10.32
C SER A 187 5.61 8.97 -10.31
N LEU A 188 5.50 7.64 -10.38
CA LEU A 188 6.67 6.75 -10.49
C LEU A 188 7.43 6.96 -11.79
N GLY A 189 6.73 7.30 -12.88
CA GLY A 189 7.34 7.62 -14.18
C GLY A 189 8.32 8.79 -14.12
N GLN A 190 8.07 9.76 -13.23
CA GLN A 190 8.95 10.93 -13.03
C GLN A 190 10.25 10.57 -12.30
N ILE A 191 10.36 9.38 -11.69
CA ILE A 191 11.50 8.94 -10.89
C ILE A 191 12.36 8.01 -11.74
N THR A 192 13.30 8.57 -12.49
CA THR A 192 14.14 7.83 -13.45
C THR A 192 14.87 6.64 -12.83
N ASP A 193 15.36 6.79 -11.60
CA ASP A 193 16.13 5.77 -10.89
C ASP A 193 15.31 4.52 -10.52
N LEU A 194 13.98 4.57 -10.60
CA LEU A 194 13.09 3.44 -10.29
C LEU A 194 12.58 2.73 -11.54
N LEU A 195 12.73 3.32 -12.73
CA LEU A 195 12.11 2.83 -13.96
C LEU A 195 12.51 1.39 -14.27
N ASP A 196 13.79 1.06 -14.19
CA ASP A 196 14.29 -0.29 -14.48
C ASP A 196 13.62 -1.33 -13.57
N VAL A 197 13.54 -1.05 -12.27
CA VAL A 197 12.93 -1.96 -11.28
C VAL A 197 11.42 -2.10 -11.51
N VAL A 198 10.73 -1.02 -11.88
CA VAL A 198 9.29 -1.04 -12.21
C VAL A 198 9.04 -1.86 -13.49
N LEU A 199 9.81 -1.62 -14.55
CA LEU A 199 9.70 -2.32 -15.82
C LEU A 199 10.00 -3.82 -15.66
N ASP A 200 11.03 -4.18 -14.89
CA ASP A 200 11.32 -5.57 -14.54
C ASP A 200 10.12 -6.24 -13.85
N SER A 201 9.46 -5.50 -12.94
CA SER A 201 8.28 -5.99 -12.22
C SER A 201 7.07 -6.17 -13.16
N PHE A 202 6.89 -5.28 -14.14
CA PHE A 202 5.87 -5.40 -15.20
C PHE A 202 6.14 -6.61 -16.11
N ILE A 203 7.39 -6.79 -16.56
CA ILE A 203 7.79 -7.92 -17.41
C ILE A 203 7.57 -9.23 -16.67
N LYS A 204 8.03 -9.32 -15.42
CA LYS A 204 7.84 -10.51 -14.57
C LYS A 204 6.36 -10.82 -14.39
N THR A 205 5.54 -9.81 -14.08
CA THR A 205 4.08 -10.00 -13.89
C THR A 205 3.40 -10.46 -15.18
N SER A 206 3.73 -9.85 -16.31
CA SER A 206 3.20 -10.21 -17.63
C SER A 206 3.59 -11.65 -18.01
N ALA A 207 4.85 -12.02 -17.80
CA ALA A 207 5.36 -13.36 -18.08
C ALA A 207 4.67 -14.44 -17.23
N THR A 208 4.38 -14.16 -15.95
CA THR A 208 3.64 -15.10 -15.08
C THR A 208 2.17 -15.25 -15.46
N GLY A 209 1.57 -14.25 -16.11
CA GLY A 209 0.20 -14.31 -16.62
C GLY A 209 0.08 -15.03 -17.96
N GLY A 210 1.14 -15.00 -18.77
CA GLY A 210 1.14 -15.48 -20.16
C GLY A 210 0.66 -14.42 -21.16
N LEU A 211 0.96 -14.66 -22.44
CA LEU A 211 0.58 -13.77 -23.54
C LEU A 211 -0.95 -13.67 -23.67
N GLY A 212 -1.47 -12.45 -23.85
CA GLY A 212 -2.92 -12.19 -23.94
C GLY A 212 -3.67 -12.32 -22.61
N SER A 213 -2.97 -12.43 -21.48
CA SER A 213 -3.60 -12.40 -20.16
C SER A 213 -3.98 -10.98 -19.75
N ILE A 214 -5.00 -10.85 -18.91
CA ILE A 214 -5.38 -9.56 -18.29
C ILE A 214 -4.18 -8.89 -17.61
N LYS A 215 -3.29 -9.69 -16.99
CA LYS A 215 -2.07 -9.17 -16.38
C LYS A 215 -1.17 -8.51 -17.41
N ALA A 216 -0.92 -9.16 -18.55
CA ALA A 216 -0.09 -8.61 -19.61
C ALA A 216 -0.71 -7.34 -20.23
N GLU A 217 -2.02 -7.32 -20.46
CA GLU A 217 -2.73 -6.14 -20.98
C GLU A 217 -2.66 -4.96 -20.01
N VAL A 218 -2.93 -5.19 -18.72
CA VAL A 218 -2.86 -4.14 -17.70
C VAL A 218 -1.43 -3.61 -17.56
N MET A 219 -0.41 -4.46 -17.59
CA MET A 219 0.99 -3.99 -17.52
C MET A 219 1.40 -3.19 -18.77
N ALA A 220 0.94 -3.59 -19.97
CA ALA A 220 1.19 -2.85 -21.19
C ALA A 220 0.54 -1.46 -21.16
N ASP A 221 -0.72 -1.36 -20.74
CA ASP A 221 -1.42 -0.08 -20.60
C ASP A 221 -0.81 0.79 -19.49
N THR A 222 -0.46 0.18 -18.35
CA THR A 222 0.21 0.88 -17.24
C THR A 222 1.58 1.44 -17.64
N ALA A 223 2.32 0.75 -18.52
CA ALA A 223 3.58 1.25 -19.05
C ALA A 223 3.41 2.55 -19.84
N VAL A 224 2.25 2.78 -20.48
CA VAL A 224 1.94 4.06 -21.14
C VAL A 224 1.81 5.18 -20.12
N ALA A 225 1.12 4.96 -19.00
CA ALA A 225 1.02 5.94 -17.92
C ALA A 225 2.40 6.24 -17.31
N LEU A 226 3.21 5.21 -17.07
CA LEU A 226 4.59 5.35 -16.60
C LEU A 226 5.42 6.21 -17.56
N ALA A 227 5.34 5.95 -18.87
CA ALA A 227 6.05 6.72 -19.89
C ALA A 227 5.52 8.16 -20.02
N SER A 228 4.22 8.38 -19.88
CA SER A 228 3.63 9.74 -19.90
C SER A 228 4.15 10.62 -18.75
N GLY A 229 4.49 9.99 -17.63
CA GLY A 229 5.19 10.61 -16.51
C GLY A 229 6.67 10.89 -16.80
N ASN A 230 7.18 10.64 -18.00
CA ASN A 230 8.56 10.95 -18.34
C ASN A 230 8.67 11.39 -19.80
N VAL A 231 8.45 12.69 -20.02
CA VAL A 231 8.48 13.28 -21.37
C VAL A 231 9.78 12.98 -22.09
N LYS A 232 10.92 12.81 -21.38
CA LYS A 232 12.22 12.47 -21.98
C LYS A 232 12.29 11.03 -22.51
N LEU A 233 11.56 10.08 -21.92
CA LEU A 233 11.46 8.71 -22.47
C LEU A 233 10.62 8.67 -23.74
N VAL A 234 9.62 9.55 -23.87
CA VAL A 234 8.64 9.55 -24.96
C VAL A 234 9.05 10.47 -26.10
N SER A 235 9.67 11.61 -25.80
CA SER A 235 10.21 12.52 -26.80
C SER A 235 11.70 12.22 -26.99
N SER A 236 12.01 11.28 -27.87
CA SER A 236 13.35 11.20 -28.46
C SER A 236 13.59 12.46 -29.32
N LYS A 237 14.03 13.54 -28.67
CA LYS A 237 14.60 14.75 -29.27
C LYS A 237 15.80 15.19 -28.44
#